data_AF-A0A327QDA7-F1
#
_entry.id   AF-A0A327QDA7-F1
#
_cell.length_a   1.000
_cell.length_b   1.000
_cell.length_c   1.000
_cell.angle_alpha   90.00
_cell.angle_beta   90.00
_cell.angle_gamma   90.00
#
_symmetry.space_group_name_H-M   'P 1'
#
loop_
_entity.id
_entity.type
_entity.pdbx_description
1 polymer ?
#
loop_
_entity_poly.entity_id
_entity_poly.type
_entity_poly.pdbx_seq_one_letter_code
_entity_poly.pdbx_strand_id
1 'polypeptide(L)'
;MMQQDDRLESFIRQNRAAFEDDGPPPGLWAALEKEIPQQPTTNVVKMFTKHWLKVAVVVLLVLNGVLLTFFFQHKTKKEESINAVALIPELQEAQNYYTSQIEDKLQQIKAIPADKIGLDSTARRELELKNDTYKLLEKELANNPGNERIRAALIRYYQLKLELLDRILEEQERFDSLEKQEPYVKTL
;
A
#
# COMPACT_ATOMS: atom_id res chain seq x y z
N MET A 1 -64.67 -32.51 43.19
CA MET A 1 -64.13 -32.28 41.84
C MET A 1 -64.38 -33.53 41.00
N MET A 2 -65.56 -33.68 40.41
CA MET A 2 -65.97 -34.84 39.58
C MET A 2 -66.95 -34.36 38.49
N GLN A 3 -66.53 -33.47 37.58
CA GLN A 3 -67.42 -32.95 36.52
C GLN A 3 -66.76 -32.75 35.15
N GLN A 4 -65.46 -33.03 34.99
CA GLN A 4 -64.77 -32.84 33.72
C GLN A 4 -64.68 -34.14 32.91
N ASP A 5 -64.46 -35.27 33.55
CA ASP A 5 -64.33 -36.57 32.87
C ASP A 5 -65.65 -36.98 32.19
N ASP A 6 -66.80 -36.77 32.83
CA ASP A 6 -68.12 -37.09 32.27
C ASP A 6 -68.45 -36.29 30.99
N ARG A 7 -67.95 -35.05 30.87
CA ARG A 7 -68.22 -34.18 29.72
C ARG A 7 -67.43 -34.58 28.48
N LEU A 8 -66.16 -34.94 28.65
CA LEU A 8 -65.34 -35.43 27.55
C LEU A 8 -65.81 -36.83 27.11
N GLU A 9 -66.12 -37.70 28.07
CA GLU A 9 -66.59 -39.05 27.76
C GLU A 9 -67.92 -39.02 27.01
N SER A 10 -68.88 -38.19 27.46
CA SER A 10 -70.16 -38.02 26.76
C SER A 10 -70.00 -37.42 25.36
N PHE A 11 -69.08 -36.46 25.18
CA PHE A 11 -68.77 -35.89 23.88
C PHE A 11 -68.17 -36.93 22.91
N ILE A 12 -67.18 -37.70 23.37
CA ILE A 12 -66.55 -38.74 22.55
C ILE A 12 -67.56 -39.85 22.23
N ARG A 13 -68.39 -40.28 23.19
CA ARG A 13 -69.43 -41.29 22.95
C ARG A 13 -70.49 -40.81 21.96
N GLN A 14 -70.96 -39.56 22.07
CA GLN A 14 -71.94 -39.01 21.13
C GLN A 14 -71.39 -38.84 19.71
N ASN A 15 -70.09 -38.55 19.58
CA ASN A 15 -69.46 -38.32 18.29
C ASN A 15 -68.65 -39.51 17.78
N ARG A 16 -68.73 -40.68 18.44
CA ARG A 16 -67.91 -41.85 18.11
C ARG A 16 -68.06 -42.29 16.66
N ALA A 17 -69.28 -42.26 16.13
CA ALA A 17 -69.56 -42.59 14.74
C ALA A 17 -68.82 -41.67 13.74
N ALA A 18 -68.55 -40.42 14.10
CA ALA A 18 -67.79 -39.49 13.24
C ALA A 18 -66.27 -39.73 13.31
N PHE A 19 -65.78 -40.45 14.32
CA PHE A 19 -64.37 -40.86 14.44
C PHE A 19 -64.10 -42.25 13.88
N GLU A 20 -65.14 -43.08 13.73
CA GLU A 20 -65.06 -44.43 13.16
C GLU A 20 -65.31 -44.45 11.64
N ASP A 21 -65.27 -43.28 10.97
CA ASP A 21 -65.42 -43.20 9.52
C ASP A 21 -64.25 -43.90 8.81
N ASP A 22 -64.58 -44.75 7.83
CA ASP A 22 -63.59 -45.44 7.02
C ASP A 22 -62.79 -44.37 6.26
N GLY A 23 -61.48 -44.32 6.50
CA GLY A 23 -60.60 -43.31 5.92
C GLY A 23 -60.73 -43.22 4.38
N PRO A 24 -60.19 -42.14 3.78
CA PRO A 24 -60.38 -41.87 2.36
C PRO A 24 -59.98 -43.05 1.47
N PRO A 25 -60.64 -43.23 0.31
CA PRO A 25 -60.46 -44.40 -0.53
C PRO A 25 -59.00 -44.58 -0.98
N PRO A 26 -58.49 -45.82 -1.05
CA PRO A 26 -57.14 -46.11 -1.49
C PRO A 26 -56.96 -45.62 -2.94
N GLY A 27 -56.14 -44.59 -3.12
CA GLY A 27 -55.91 -43.94 -4.42
C GLY A 27 -56.16 -42.44 -4.42
N LEU A 28 -56.77 -41.87 -3.36
CA LEU A 28 -56.96 -40.42 -3.24
C LEU A 28 -55.63 -39.65 -3.35
N TRP A 29 -54.54 -40.18 -2.76
CA TRP A 29 -53.23 -39.56 -2.86
C TRP A 29 -52.66 -39.53 -4.28
N ALA A 30 -52.90 -40.57 -5.07
CA ALA A 30 -52.45 -40.61 -6.46
C ALA A 30 -53.25 -39.63 -7.35
N ALA A 31 -54.53 -39.39 -7.03
CA ALA A 31 -55.34 -38.39 -7.70
C ALA A 31 -54.86 -36.96 -7.37
N LEU A 32 -54.54 -36.69 -6.10
CA LEU A 32 -54.02 -35.40 -5.66
C LEU A 32 -52.63 -35.10 -6.22
N GLU A 33 -51.75 -36.10 -6.33
CA GLU A 33 -50.43 -35.93 -6.93
C GLU A 33 -50.49 -35.52 -8.40
N LYS A 34 -51.54 -35.93 -9.14
CA LYS A 34 -51.79 -35.51 -10.52
C LYS A 34 -52.29 -34.07 -10.66
N GLU A 35 -52.89 -33.51 -9.63
CA GLU A 35 -53.39 -32.13 -9.63
C GLU A 35 -52.33 -31.10 -9.20
N ILE A 36 -51.16 -31.56 -8.74
CA ILE A 36 -50.04 -30.68 -8.39
C ILE A 36 -49.20 -30.42 -9.66
N PRO A 37 -49.09 -29.17 -10.13
CA PRO A 37 -48.28 -28.86 -11.31
C PRO A 37 -46.79 -29.10 -11.02
N GLN A 38 -46.19 -30.05 -11.71
CA GLN A 38 -44.74 -30.26 -11.74
C GLN A 38 -44.09 -29.04 -12.41
N GLN A 39 -43.46 -28.15 -11.64
CA GLN A 39 -42.75 -26.99 -12.19
C GLN A 39 -41.55 -27.46 -13.03
N PRO A 40 -41.36 -26.95 -14.26
CA PRO A 40 -40.13 -27.19 -15.00
C PRO A 40 -38.98 -26.48 -14.28
N THR A 41 -37.93 -27.21 -13.93
CA THR A 41 -36.67 -26.64 -13.43
C THR A 41 -35.95 -25.94 -14.59
N THR A 42 -36.39 -24.72 -14.91
CA THR A 42 -35.70 -23.91 -15.90
C THR A 42 -34.31 -23.55 -15.37
N ASN A 43 -33.29 -23.81 -16.18
CA ASN A 43 -31.86 -23.58 -15.92
C ASN A 43 -31.48 -22.08 -15.88
N VAL A 44 -32.35 -21.21 -15.35
CA VAL A 44 -32.14 -19.76 -15.32
C VAL A 44 -31.04 -19.35 -14.33
N VAL A 45 -30.83 -20.12 -13.26
CA VAL A 45 -29.85 -19.78 -12.21
C VAL A 45 -28.40 -19.79 -12.75
N LYS A 46 -28.08 -20.66 -13.72
CA LYS A 46 -26.73 -20.71 -14.34
C LYS A 46 -26.42 -19.51 -15.24
N MET A 47 -27.43 -18.81 -15.75
CA MET A 47 -27.22 -17.64 -16.63
C MET A 47 -27.13 -16.33 -15.84
N PHE A 48 -27.91 -16.18 -14.77
CA PHE A 48 -27.84 -15.00 -13.88
C PHE A 48 -26.52 -14.96 -13.09
N THR A 49 -26.04 -16.10 -12.60
CA THR A 49 -24.75 -16.20 -11.88
C THR A 49 -23.55 -15.81 -12.74
N LYS A 50 -23.54 -16.18 -14.03
CA LYS A 50 -22.43 -15.83 -14.95
C LYS A 50 -22.34 -14.34 -15.27
N HIS A 51 -23.46 -13.65 -15.44
CA HIS A 51 -23.45 -12.21 -15.71
C HIS A 51 -23.17 -11.40 -14.45
N TRP A 52 -23.71 -11.81 -13.31
CA TRP A 52 -23.47 -11.13 -12.04
C TRP A 52 -22.00 -11.24 -11.60
N LEU A 53 -21.33 -12.36 -11.92
CA LEU A 53 -19.90 -12.52 -11.67
C LEU A 53 -19.06 -11.57 -12.54
N LYS A 54 -19.41 -11.37 -13.82
CA LYS A 54 -18.75 -10.36 -14.67
C LYS A 54 -18.93 -8.94 -14.13
N VAL A 55 -20.13 -8.61 -13.67
CA VAL A 55 -20.42 -7.29 -13.06
C VAL A 55 -19.61 -7.12 -11.76
N ALA A 56 -19.55 -8.14 -10.90
CA ALA A 56 -18.76 -8.10 -9.67
C ALA A 56 -17.27 -7.89 -9.93
N VAL A 57 -16.70 -8.52 -10.98
CA VAL A 57 -15.30 -8.32 -11.38
C VAL A 57 -15.06 -6.88 -11.85
N VAL A 58 -15.96 -6.32 -12.66
CA VAL A 58 -15.83 -4.91 -13.11
C VAL A 58 -15.94 -3.96 -11.93
N VAL A 59 -16.89 -4.17 -11.02
CA VAL A 59 -17.05 -3.35 -9.81
C VAL A 59 -15.81 -3.45 -8.93
N LEU A 60 -15.24 -4.64 -8.72
CA LEU A 60 -14.00 -4.82 -7.96
C LEU A 60 -12.80 -4.14 -8.63
N LEU A 61 -12.68 -4.22 -9.96
CA LEU A 61 -11.61 -3.54 -10.69
C LEU A 61 -11.73 -2.02 -10.62
N VAL A 62 -12.95 -1.48 -10.74
CA VAL A 62 -13.20 -0.04 -10.59
C VAL A 62 -12.93 0.40 -9.15
N LEU A 63 -13.42 -0.32 -8.15
CA LEU A 63 -13.17 -0.02 -6.74
C LEU A 63 -11.68 -0.09 -6.41
N ASN A 64 -10.98 -1.14 -6.86
CA ASN A 64 -9.54 -1.25 -6.67
C ASN A 64 -8.82 -0.15 -7.44
N GLY A 65 -9.20 0.18 -8.67
CA GLY A 65 -8.60 1.27 -9.44
C GLY A 65 -8.81 2.65 -8.79
N VAL A 66 -9.99 2.92 -8.26
CA VAL A 66 -10.28 4.16 -7.51
C VAL A 66 -9.51 4.16 -6.19
N LEU A 67 -9.46 3.05 -5.45
CA LEU A 67 -8.64 2.95 -4.23
C LEU A 67 -7.15 3.10 -4.54
N LEU A 68 -6.64 2.49 -5.60
CA LEU A 68 -5.24 2.56 -5.99
C LEU A 68 -4.89 4.00 -6.39
N THR A 69 -5.70 4.64 -7.24
CA THR A 69 -5.49 6.04 -7.61
C THR A 69 -5.63 6.96 -6.40
N PHE A 70 -6.57 6.72 -5.48
CA PHE A 70 -6.71 7.50 -4.25
C PHE A 70 -5.52 7.30 -3.29
N PHE A 71 -5.04 6.06 -3.10
CA PHE A 71 -3.88 5.73 -2.28
C PHE A 71 -2.57 6.27 -2.89
N PHE A 72 -2.38 6.11 -4.20
CA PHE A 72 -1.22 6.65 -4.90
C PHE A 72 -1.26 8.18 -4.90
N GLN A 73 -2.40 8.81 -5.21
CA GLN A 73 -2.51 10.28 -5.17
C GLN A 73 -2.38 10.87 -3.76
N HIS A 74 -2.81 10.17 -2.70
CA HIS A 74 -2.55 10.62 -1.32
C HIS A 74 -1.08 10.46 -0.91
N LYS A 75 -0.36 9.47 -1.44
CA LYS A 75 1.09 9.35 -1.25
C LYS A 75 1.91 10.26 -2.17
N THR A 76 1.31 10.79 -3.24
CA THR A 76 1.94 11.67 -4.22
C THR A 76 1.28 13.04 -4.32
N LYS A 77 0.68 13.54 -3.24
CA LYS A 77 0.71 14.99 -3.01
C LYS A 77 2.16 15.36 -2.72
N LYS A 78 2.97 15.34 -3.76
CA LYS A 78 4.15 16.20 -3.86
C LYS A 78 3.56 17.58 -3.71
N GLU A 79 3.64 18.14 -2.50
CA GLU A 79 3.55 19.59 -2.37
C GLU A 79 4.44 20.13 -3.50
N GLU A 80 3.88 20.91 -4.41
CA GLU A 80 4.70 21.79 -5.24
C GLU A 80 5.38 22.74 -4.26
N SER A 81 6.48 22.26 -3.68
CA SER A 81 7.30 23.00 -2.76
C SER A 81 7.87 24.13 -3.59
N ILE A 82 7.33 25.33 -3.39
CA ILE A 82 7.97 26.55 -3.84
C ILE A 82 9.41 26.45 -3.34
N ASN A 83 10.37 26.43 -4.27
CA ASN A 83 11.78 26.32 -3.89
C ASN A 83 12.16 27.63 -3.19
N ALA A 84 12.03 27.65 -1.87
CA ALA A 84 12.24 28.85 -1.05
C ALA A 84 13.67 29.38 -1.18
N VAL A 85 14.62 28.49 -1.47
CA VAL A 85 16.01 28.83 -1.76
C VAL A 85 16.12 29.70 -3.01
N ALA A 86 15.30 29.44 -4.04
CA ALA A 86 15.32 30.18 -5.30
C ALA A 86 14.79 31.61 -5.20
N LEU A 87 14.07 31.93 -4.13
CA LEU A 87 13.54 33.28 -3.88
C LEU A 87 14.52 34.17 -3.12
N ILE A 88 15.65 33.62 -2.65
CA ILE A 88 16.66 34.32 -1.85
C ILE A 88 17.96 34.35 -2.66
N PRO A 89 18.33 35.48 -3.29
CA PRO A 89 19.43 35.54 -4.26
C PRO A 89 20.76 35.00 -3.75
N GLU A 90 21.15 35.35 -2.53
CA GLU A 90 22.39 34.87 -1.90
C GLU A 90 22.41 33.34 -1.73
N LEU A 91 21.28 32.76 -1.30
CA LEU A 91 21.17 31.32 -1.15
C LEU A 91 21.11 30.58 -2.49
N GLN A 92 20.53 31.21 -3.52
CA GLN A 92 20.47 30.63 -4.86
C GLN A 92 21.87 30.49 -5.45
N GLU A 93 22.74 31.49 -5.30
CA GLU A 93 24.14 31.42 -5.76
C GLU A 93 24.90 30.30 -5.03
N ALA A 94 24.80 30.27 -3.69
CA ALA A 94 25.43 29.22 -2.90
C ALA A 94 24.88 27.83 -3.27
N GLN A 95 23.56 27.68 -3.44
CA GLN A 95 22.94 26.44 -3.88
C GLN A 95 23.53 25.98 -5.21
N ASN A 96 23.63 26.85 -6.21
CA ASN A 96 24.18 26.49 -7.52
C ASN A 96 25.63 26.04 -7.41
N TYR A 97 26.46 26.81 -6.70
CA TYR A 97 27.87 26.50 -6.48
C TYR A 97 28.09 25.17 -5.76
N TYR A 98 27.39 24.95 -4.64
CA TYR A 98 27.57 23.74 -3.85
C TYR A 98 26.95 22.52 -4.52
N THR A 99 25.81 22.68 -5.19
CA THR A 99 25.12 21.56 -5.87
C THR A 99 25.98 20.98 -6.97
N SER A 100 26.61 21.81 -7.82
CA SER A 100 27.46 21.30 -8.90
C SER A 100 28.64 20.50 -8.35
N GLN A 101 29.34 21.03 -7.34
CA GLN A 101 30.47 20.37 -6.70
C GLN A 101 30.08 19.04 -6.03
N ILE A 102 28.92 19.00 -5.37
CA ILE A 102 28.40 17.79 -4.72
C ILE A 102 28.02 16.74 -5.77
N GLU A 103 27.36 17.14 -6.85
CA GLU A 103 26.98 16.24 -7.93
C GLU A 103 28.21 15.64 -8.62
N ASP A 104 29.23 16.44 -8.89
CA ASP A 104 30.50 15.98 -9.47
C ASP A 104 31.18 14.93 -8.58
N LYS A 105 31.26 15.17 -7.27
CA LYS A 105 31.83 14.20 -6.32
C LYS A 105 30.98 12.94 -6.20
N LEU A 106 29.65 13.08 -6.19
CA LEU A 106 28.75 11.93 -6.20
C LEU A 106 28.92 11.07 -7.46
N GLN A 107 29.17 11.69 -8.62
CA GLN A 107 29.47 10.93 -9.84
C GLN A 107 30.78 10.16 -9.72
N GLN A 108 31.83 10.77 -9.15
CA GLN A 108 33.10 10.07 -8.88
C GLN A 108 32.89 8.89 -7.92
N ILE A 109 32.15 9.09 -6.83
CA ILE A 109 31.81 8.04 -5.86
C ILE A 109 31.02 6.90 -6.53
N LYS A 110 30.07 7.22 -7.40
CA LYS A 110 29.29 6.21 -8.13
C LYS A 110 30.10 5.42 -9.16
N ALA A 111 31.21 5.97 -9.65
CA ALA A 111 32.12 5.28 -10.57
C ALA A 111 32.98 4.23 -9.85
N ILE A 112 33.12 4.31 -8.53
CA ILE A 112 33.87 3.35 -7.74
C ILE A 112 33.02 2.08 -7.53
N PRO A 113 33.58 0.87 -7.75
CA PRO A 113 32.88 -0.39 -7.49
C PRO A 113 32.37 -0.49 -6.04
N ALA A 114 31.13 -0.96 -5.87
CA ALA A 114 30.45 -1.00 -4.57
C ALA A 114 31.18 -1.87 -3.53
N ASP A 115 31.91 -2.88 -3.97
CA ASP A 115 32.77 -3.77 -3.18
C ASP A 115 34.04 -3.07 -2.65
N LYS A 116 34.55 -2.07 -3.36
CA LYS A 116 35.75 -1.31 -2.94
C LYS A 116 35.44 -0.21 -1.93
N ILE A 117 34.24 0.36 -2.00
CA ILE A 117 33.89 1.57 -1.25
C ILE A 117 33.42 1.27 0.19
N GLY A 118 32.98 0.04 0.47
CA GLY A 118 32.50 -0.38 1.79
C GLY A 118 31.19 0.28 2.25
N LEU A 119 30.50 1.04 1.40
CA LEU A 119 29.20 1.65 1.69
C LEU A 119 28.06 0.72 1.29
N ASP A 120 27.12 0.47 2.20
CA ASP A 120 25.88 -0.24 1.87
C ASP A 120 24.89 0.65 1.08
N SER A 121 23.75 0.10 0.67
CA SER A 121 22.73 0.84 -0.08
C SER A 121 22.10 2.00 0.70
N THR A 122 22.00 1.87 2.03
CA THR A 122 21.43 2.89 2.91
C THR A 122 22.39 4.07 3.03
N ALA A 123 23.67 3.79 3.28
CA ALA A 123 24.72 4.79 3.37
C ALA A 123 24.88 5.55 2.05
N ARG A 124 24.80 4.85 0.90
CA ARG A 124 24.80 5.52 -0.42
C ARG A 124 23.62 6.47 -0.61
N ARG A 125 22.46 6.14 -0.04
CA ARG A 125 21.28 7.02 -0.09
C ARG A 125 21.46 8.27 0.76
N GLU A 126 22.15 8.16 1.89
CA GLU A 126 22.51 9.31 2.71
C GLU A 126 23.51 10.25 2.04
N LEU A 127 24.23 9.81 1.00
CA LEU A 127 25.09 10.68 0.20
C LEU A 127 24.30 11.55 -0.77
N GLU A 128 23.03 11.25 -1.06
CA GLU A 128 22.21 12.09 -1.94
C GLU A 128 22.07 13.51 -1.38
N LEU A 129 22.17 14.51 -2.25
CA LEU A 129 22.05 15.91 -1.84
C LEU A 129 20.68 16.20 -1.20
N LYS A 130 19.60 15.73 -1.82
CA LYS A 130 18.22 15.92 -1.37
C LYS A 130 17.76 14.81 -0.41
N ASN A 131 18.57 14.51 0.61
CA ASN A 131 18.17 13.63 1.70
C ASN A 131 17.11 14.30 2.59
N ASP A 132 16.65 13.60 3.62
CA ASP A 132 15.54 14.08 4.44
C ASP A 132 15.92 15.30 5.31
N THR A 133 17.19 15.44 5.71
CA THR A 133 17.70 16.64 6.38
C THR A 133 17.58 17.87 5.50
N TYR A 134 18.00 17.78 4.22
CA TYR A 134 17.86 18.88 3.27
C TYR A 134 16.40 19.29 3.10
N LYS A 135 15.50 18.32 2.88
CA LYS A 135 14.06 18.59 2.68
C LYS A 135 13.43 19.25 3.90
N LEU A 136 13.85 18.86 5.10
CA LEU A 136 13.39 19.49 6.34
C LEU A 136 13.81 20.96 6.38
N LEU A 137 15.08 21.27 6.14
CA LEU A 137 15.59 22.65 6.12
C LEU A 137 14.91 23.50 5.03
N GLU A 138 14.70 22.94 3.85
CA GLU A 138 13.99 23.61 2.74
C GLU A 138 12.53 23.93 3.12
N LYS A 139 11.84 22.98 3.77
CA LYS A 139 10.48 23.19 4.28
C LYS A 139 10.42 24.23 5.39
N GLU A 140 11.35 24.19 6.35
CA GLU A 140 11.40 25.18 7.42
C GLU A 140 11.69 26.59 6.89
N LEU A 141 12.55 26.70 5.88
CA LEU A 141 12.85 27.96 5.19
C LEU A 141 11.63 28.48 4.43
N ALA A 142 10.89 27.61 3.74
CA ALA A 142 9.65 27.98 3.07
C ALA A 142 8.61 28.56 4.05
N ASN A 143 8.51 27.98 5.24
CA ASN A 143 7.62 28.47 6.30
C ASN A 143 8.14 29.75 6.97
N ASN A 144 9.46 30.01 6.94
CA ASN A 144 10.10 31.15 7.60
C ASN A 144 11.22 31.78 6.73
N PRO A 145 10.90 32.45 5.61
CA PRO A 145 11.93 32.92 4.65
C PRO A 145 12.94 33.93 5.23
N GLY A 146 12.52 34.69 6.24
CA GLY A 146 13.37 35.68 6.93
C GLY A 146 14.33 35.10 7.98
N ASN A 147 14.25 33.79 8.28
CA ASN A 147 15.03 33.21 9.36
C ASN A 147 16.48 32.90 8.95
N GLU A 148 17.39 33.78 9.33
CA GLU A 148 18.83 33.67 9.09
C GLU A 148 19.46 32.38 9.61
N ARG A 149 18.95 31.82 10.70
CA ARG A 149 19.51 30.58 11.27
C ARG A 149 19.26 29.40 10.33
N ILE A 150 18.10 29.35 9.68
CA ILE A 150 17.78 28.30 8.72
C ILE A 150 18.62 28.47 7.45
N ARG A 151 18.81 29.72 6.99
CA ARG A 151 19.71 30.03 5.86
C ARG A 151 21.13 29.54 6.14
N ALA A 152 21.68 29.91 7.29
CA ALA A 152 23.01 29.49 7.73
C ALA A 152 23.11 27.96 7.89
N ALA A 153 22.07 27.31 8.42
CA ALA A 153 22.01 25.85 8.52
C ALA A 153 22.04 25.16 7.14
N LEU A 154 21.35 25.72 6.14
CA LEU A 154 21.37 25.19 4.77
C LEU A 154 22.76 25.31 4.15
N ILE A 155 23.43 26.45 4.29
CA ILE A 155 24.83 26.63 3.86
C ILE A 155 25.75 25.66 4.58
N ARG A 156 25.60 25.52 5.90
CA ARG A 156 26.40 24.58 6.69
C ARG A 156 26.17 23.13 6.26
N TYR A 157 24.94 22.77 5.92
CA TYR A 157 24.61 21.46 5.38
C TYR A 157 25.38 21.19 4.08
N TYR A 158 25.38 22.12 3.14
CA TYR A 158 26.16 21.99 1.89
C TYR A 158 27.66 21.80 2.16
N GLN A 159 28.23 22.59 3.06
CA GLN A 159 29.65 22.50 3.42
C GLN A 159 30.01 21.14 4.03
N LEU A 160 29.22 20.67 5.00
CA LEU A 160 29.43 19.36 5.63
C LEU A 160 29.26 18.22 4.62
N LYS A 161 28.33 18.37 3.67
CA LYS A 161 28.11 17.38 2.61
C LYS A 161 29.34 17.27 1.72
N LEU A 162 29.91 18.40 1.29
CA LEU A 162 31.15 18.40 0.52
C LEU A 162 32.31 17.77 1.29
N GLU A 163 32.53 18.20 2.53
CA GLU A 163 33.59 17.67 3.39
C GLU A 163 33.49 16.15 3.55
N LEU A 164 32.28 15.62 3.72
CA LEU A 164 32.04 14.18 3.78
C LEU A 164 32.40 13.48 2.45
N LEU A 165 31.97 14.02 1.32
CA LEU A 165 32.22 13.42 0.00
C LEU A 165 33.71 13.46 -0.35
N ASP A 166 34.39 14.56 -0.02
CA ASP A 166 35.83 14.71 -0.14
C ASP A 166 36.56 13.64 0.66
N ARG A 167 36.19 13.49 1.93
CA ARG A 167 36.80 12.49 2.81
C ARG A 167 36.63 11.06 2.30
N ILE A 168 35.47 10.74 1.70
CA ILE A 168 35.22 9.43 1.10
C ILE A 168 36.16 9.19 -0.10
N LEU A 169 36.31 10.19 -0.97
CA LEU A 169 37.19 10.09 -2.13
C LEU A 169 38.67 10.00 -1.72
N GLU A 170 39.11 10.82 -0.77
CA GLU A 170 40.48 10.78 -0.23
C GLU A 170 40.81 9.41 0.39
N GLU A 171 39.90 8.84 1.16
CA GLU A 171 40.12 7.52 1.77
C GLU A 171 40.25 6.45 0.68
N GLN A 172 39.44 6.52 -0.37
CA GLN A 172 39.52 5.59 -1.49
C GLN A 172 40.84 5.72 -2.27
N GLU A 173 41.29 6.94 -2.57
CA GLU A 173 42.58 7.17 -3.22
C GLU A 173 43.75 6.65 -2.37
N ARG A 174 43.67 6.83 -1.04
CA ARG A 174 44.65 6.27 -0.10
C ARG A 174 44.69 4.75 -0.20
N PHE A 175 43.55 4.05 -0.16
CA PHE A 175 43.51 2.60 -0.31
C PHE A 175 44.09 2.12 -1.65
N ASP A 176 43.72 2.77 -2.76
CA ASP A 176 44.25 2.44 -4.09
C ASP A 176 45.78 2.65 -4.17
N SER A 177 46.31 3.68 -3.50
CA SER A 177 47.74 3.96 -3.46
C SER A 177 48.52 2.91 -2.66
N LEU A 178 47.94 2.38 -1.58
CA LEU A 178 48.54 1.31 -0.77
C LEU A 178 48.54 -0.02 -1.52
N GLU A 179 47.44 -0.37 -2.22
CA GLU A 179 47.36 -1.58 -3.05
C GLU A 179 48.44 -1.59 -4.14
N LYS A 180 48.71 -0.44 -4.77
CA LYS A 180 49.77 -0.29 -5.79
C LYS A 180 51.19 -0.41 -5.23
N GLN A 181 51.40 -0.17 -3.94
CA GLN A 181 52.71 -0.23 -3.29
C GLN A 181 53.07 -1.63 -2.76
N GLU A 182 52.16 -2.61 -2.76
CA GLU A 182 52.45 -4.02 -2.43
C GLU A 182 52.53 -4.98 -3.65
N PRO A 183 53.43 -4.80 -4.65
CA PRO A 183 53.56 -5.77 -5.74
C PRO A 183 54.44 -6.99 -5.45
N TYR A 184 55.05 -7.16 -4.25
CA TYR A 184 56.04 -8.23 -4.01
C TYR A 184 56.00 -8.86 -2.60
N VAL A 185 54.98 -9.65 -2.27
CA VAL A 185 55.13 -10.68 -1.18
C VAL A 185 54.39 -12.01 -1.44
N LYS A 186 53.61 -12.15 -2.51
CA LYS A 186 52.91 -13.43 -2.81
C LYS A 186 53.66 -14.31 -3.81
N THR A 187 54.85 -14.76 -3.41
CA THR A 187 55.44 -16.02 -3.90
C THR A 187 56.43 -16.51 -2.87
N LEU A 188 55.98 -17.37 -1.95
CA LEU A 188 56.71 -18.52 -1.40
C LEU A 188 55.68 -19.56 -0.96
#